data_AF-A0ABD0Q3U9-F1
#
_entry.id   AF-A0ABD0Q3U9-F1
#
_cell.length_a   1.000
_cell.length_b   1.000
_cell.length_c   1.000
_cell.angle_alpha   90.00
_cell.angle_beta   90.00
_cell.angle_gamma   90.00
#
_symmetry.space_group_name_H-M   'P 1'
#
loop_
_entity.id
_entity.type
_entity.pdbx_description
1 polymer ?
#
loop_
_entity_poly.entity_id
_entity_poly.type
_entity_poly.pdbx_seq_one_letter_code
_entity_poly.pdbx_strand_id
1 'polypeptide(L)' 'KNVKEAIGGKFPLYSLGFGFDVSFEFLKKLSLENNGAARRIYEDSDADLQLQ' A
#
# COMPACT_ATOMS: atom_id res chain seq x y z
N LYS A 1 -11.77 10.72 11.23
CA LYS A 1 -10.84 11.43 10.30
C LYS A 1 -10.22 10.39 9.41
N ASN A 2 -10.49 10.44 8.11
CA ASN A 2 -10.03 9.43 7.17
C ASN A 2 -8.61 9.75 6.69
N VAL A 3 -7.88 8.73 6.24
CA VAL A 3 -6.48 8.84 5.79
C VAL A 3 -6.30 9.95 4.74
N LYS A 4 -7.27 10.12 3.83
CA LYS A 4 -7.29 11.21 2.85
C LYS A 4 -7.30 12.60 3.46
N GLU A 5 -8.10 12.82 4.51
CA GLU A 5 -8.15 14.09 5.24
C GLU A 5 -6.90 14.32 6.09
N ALA A 6 -6.28 13.23 6.58
CA ALA A 6 -5.05 13.31 7.36
C ALA A 6 -3.83 13.68 6.50
N ILE A 7 -3.76 13.14 5.27
CA ILE A 7 -2.68 13.43 4.32
C ILE A 7 -2.87 14.81 3.68
N GLY A 8 -4.12 15.15 3.32
CA GLY A 8 -4.44 16.45 2.73
C GLY A 8 -3.63 16.77 1.47
N GLY A 9 -3.24 15.73 0.70
CA GLY A 9 -2.42 15.86 -0.51
C GLY A 9 -0.97 16.31 -0.29
N LYS A 10 -0.48 16.38 0.95
CA LYS A 10 0.87 16.88 1.26
C LYS A 10 1.99 15.91 0.89
N PHE A 11 1.72 14.61 0.87
CA PHE A 11 2.69 13.57 0.57
C PHE A 11 1.99 12.33 -0.02
N PRO A 12 2.69 11.58 -0.90
CA PRO A 12 2.16 10.35 -1.47
C PRO A 12 2.08 9.22 -0.44
N LEU A 13 1.02 8.42 -0.48
CA LEU A 13 0.85 7.24 0.39
C LEU A 13 1.20 5.94 -0.33
N TYR A 14 2.26 5.28 0.12
CA TYR A 14 2.62 3.95 -0.36
C TYR A 14 2.14 2.87 0.61
N SER A 15 1.35 1.92 0.10
CA SER A 15 0.82 0.81 0.91
C SER A 15 1.55 -0.48 0.58
N LEU A 16 2.09 -1.13 1.61
CA LEU A 16 2.73 -2.43 1.50
C LEU A 16 1.79 -3.50 2.07
N GLY A 17 1.26 -4.36 1.19
CA GLY A 17 0.39 -5.45 1.59
C GLY A 17 1.16 -6.77 1.60
N PHE A 18 1.38 -7.34 2.77
CA PHE A 18 2.08 -8.61 2.93
C PHE A 18 1.08 -9.78 3.01
N GLY A 19 1.29 -10.82 2.19
CA GLY A 19 0.50 -12.05 2.20
C GLY A 19 -0.81 -12.00 1.40
N PHE A 20 -1.64 -13.03 1.59
CA PHE A 20 -2.93 -13.20 0.90
C PHE A 20 -4.15 -12.74 1.71
N ASP A 21 -4.02 -12.58 3.02
CA ASP A 21 -5.13 -12.14 3.90
C ASP A 21 -5.35 -10.62 3.91
N VAL A 22 -4.50 -9.87 3.24
CA VAL A 22 -4.69 -8.42 3.11
C VAL A 22 -5.57 -8.12 1.91
N SER A 23 -6.62 -7.31 2.10
CA SER A 23 -7.43 -6.79 0.99
C SER A 23 -6.61 -5.79 0.17
N PHE A 24 -5.82 -6.33 -0.77
CA PHE A 24 -4.94 -5.55 -1.63
C PHE A 24 -5.71 -4.54 -2.47
N GLU A 25 -6.95 -4.87 -2.86
CA GLU A 25 -7.86 -3.93 -3.52
C GLU A 25 -8.13 -2.66 -2.68
N PHE A 26 -8.28 -2.82 -1.37
CA PHE A 26 -8.48 -1.69 -0.46
C PHE A 26 -7.22 -0.84 -0.35
N LEU A 27 -6.05 -1.47 -0.15
CA LEU A 27 -4.76 -0.77 -0.09
C LEU A 27 -4.45 -0.03 -1.39
N LYS A 28 -4.76 -0.63 -2.55
CA LYS A 28 -4.59 -0.01 -3.86
C LYS A 28 -5.47 1.21 -4.03
N LYS A 29 -6.76 1.12 -3.69
CA LYS A 29 -7.68 2.27 -3.73
C LYS A 29 -7.20 3.39 -2.81
N LEU A 30 -6.79 3.04 -1.59
CA LEU A 30 -6.29 4.00 -0.61
C LEU A 30 -5.02 4.73 -1.07
N SER A 31 -4.05 4.01 -1.63
CA SER A 31 -2.82 4.60 -2.15
C SER A 31 -3.08 5.49 -3.37
N LEU A 32 -3.92 5.05 -4.32
CA LEU A 32 -4.26 5.83 -5.51
C LEU A 32 -4.98 7.14 -5.16
N GLU A 33 -5.90 7.11 -4.18
CA GLU A 33 -6.59 8.32 -3.70
C GLU A 33 -5.65 9.33 -3.02
N ASN A 34 -4.44 8.91 -2.67
CA ASN A 34 -3.43 9.71 -1.98
C ASN A 34 -2.14 9.84 -2.80
N ASN A 35 -2.25 9.85 -4.14
CA ASN A 35 -1.12 10.04 -5.08
C ASN A 35 0.06 9.07 -4.88
N GLY A 36 -0.18 7.88 -4.33
CA GLY A 36 0.85 6.86 -4.15
C GLY A 36 0.48 5.55 -4.85
N ALA A 37 1.26 4.51 -4.57
CA ALA A 37 1.09 3.19 -5.16
C ALA A 37 1.03 2.11 -4.07
N ALA A 38 0.29 1.04 -4.33
CA ALA A 38 0.30 -0.13 -3.48
C ALA A 38 1.18 -1.23 -4.10
N ARG A 39 2.05 -1.84 -3.30
CA ARG A 39 2.89 -2.98 -3.69
C ARG A 39 2.45 -4.20 -2.87
N ARG A 40 2.21 -5.31 -3.56
CA ARG A 40 1.89 -6.59 -2.92
C ARG A 40 3.18 -7.34 -2.71
N ILE A 41 3.39 -7.82 -1.50
CA ILE A 41 4.49 -8.72 -1.17
C ILE A 41 3.90 -10.10 -0.94
N TYR A 42 4.28 -11.04 -1.80
CA TYR A 42 3.89 -12.44 -1.67
C TYR A 42 4.82 -13.11 -0.65
N GLU A 43 4.25 -13.88 0.28
CA GLU A 43 5.00 -14.86 1.10
C GLU A 43 5.46 -16.00 0.19
N ASP A 44 6.41 -15.70 -0.68
CA ASP A 44 7.25 -16.71 -1.28
C ASP A 44 8.67 -16.52 -0.72
N SER A 45 9.54 -17.49 -0.94
CA SER A 45 10.88 -17.59 -0.34
C SER A 45 11.79 -16.37 -0.63
N ASP A 46 11.38 -15.48 -1.55
CA ASP A 46 12.06 -14.26 -1.99
C ASP A 46 11.36 -12.95 -1.54
N ALA A 47 10.58 -12.97 -0.46
CA ALA A 47 9.90 -11.78 0.06
C ALA A 47 10.89 -10.64 0.44
N ASP A 48 12.13 -10.99 0.75
CA ASP A 48 13.27 -10.09 0.99
C ASP A 48 13.71 -9.33 -0.27
N LEU A 49 13.62 -9.93 -1.46
CA LEU A 49 13.92 -9.27 -2.75
C LEU A 49 12.90 -8.17 -3.12
N GLN A 50 11.71 -8.20 -2.52
CA GLN A 50 10.60 -7.27 -2.83
C GLN A 50 10.62 -6.00 -1.98
N LEU A 51 11.54 -5.89 -1.02
CA LEU A 51 11.69 -4.75 -0.11
C LEU A 51 12.82 -3.78 -0.47
N GLN A 52 13.70 -4.13 -1.42
CA GLN A 52 14.72 -3.22 -1.97
C GLN A 52 14.15 -2.15 -2.89
#